data_AF-A0A957Z9I4-F1
#
_entry.id   AF-A0A957Z9I4-F1
#
_cell.length_a   1.000
_cell.length_b   1.000
_cell.length_c   1.000
_cell.angle_alpha   90.00
_cell.angle_beta   90.00
_cell.angle_gamma   90.00
#
_symmetry.space_group_name_H-M   'P 1'
#
loop_
_entity.id
_entity.type
_entity.pdbx_description
1 polymer ?
#
loop_
_entity_poly.entity_id
_entity_poly.type
_entity_poly.pdbx_seq_one_letter_code
_entity_poly.pdbx_strand_id
1 'polypeptide(L)'
;RGSLCYGGGAPPNGLSRDLRPDEALSLTYTSAPLQAPLDVLGFPQVVLYMQSSAPVAHAVVRLTDVAPSGVSSQVSIGILNLAHRNGHANPQPLTPGQVYQVPISLKATGYRFLPGHRIRVSIASAYWPVIWPSPYVAMHKLHRGGHTPSRLVLPTLPTDRPVAEPPTFKTSPPRLIDVGEYLYEPPVWQIIEDVIKQSVTVKLYGGDTVILPHGVTLFNSEKLEMTAYHQQPAYARMYNEVIYKLRNHGYETEIRATGSIHSTVDAFHIDIQLLVHLNGNRFFEKSWLESIPRQLL
;
A
#
# COMPACT_ATOMS: atom_id res chain seq x y z
N ARG A 1 -0.85 -5.85 -9.74
CA ARG A 1 0.49 -5.76 -9.11
C ARG A 1 0.66 -4.31 -8.71
N GLY A 2 1.34 -4.00 -7.61
CA GLY A 2 1.70 -2.62 -7.37
C GLY A 2 3.07 -2.53 -6.73
N SER A 3 3.83 -1.48 -7.08
CA SER A 3 4.91 -1.03 -6.21
C SER A 3 4.29 -0.73 -4.85
N LEU A 4 4.65 -1.49 -3.82
CA LEU A 4 4.19 -1.25 -2.46
C LEU A 4 4.80 0.07 -1.98
N CYS A 5 3.98 1.11 -1.84
CA CYS A 5 4.30 2.26 -0.98
C CYS A 5 3.19 2.44 0.05
N TYR A 6 3.35 1.78 1.19
CA TYR A 6 2.68 2.17 2.43
C TYR A 6 3.63 1.90 3.60
N GLY A 7 3.93 2.95 4.37
CA GLY A 7 4.77 2.90 5.56
C GLY A 7 6.11 3.62 5.39
N GLY A 8 6.42 4.54 6.31
CA GLY A 8 7.81 4.87 6.62
C GLY A 8 8.39 3.66 7.33
N GLY A 9 9.11 2.82 6.60
CA GLY A 9 9.79 1.66 7.13
C GLY A 9 11.18 1.60 6.51
N ALA A 10 12.10 0.93 7.20
CA ALA A 10 13.39 0.59 6.62
C ALA A 10 13.19 -0.22 5.32
N PRO A 11 14.21 -0.28 4.44
CA PRO A 11 14.20 -1.16 3.28
C PRO A 11 13.71 -2.55 3.68
N PRO A 12 12.80 -3.15 2.91
CA PRO A 12 12.34 -2.76 1.57
C PRO A 12 11.07 -1.88 1.51
N ASN A 13 10.53 -1.43 2.65
CA ASN A 13 9.26 -0.71 2.70
C ASN A 13 9.47 0.77 2.30
N GLY A 14 9.02 1.18 1.11
CA GLY A 14 8.76 2.62 0.86
C GLY A 14 9.33 3.26 -0.40
N LEU A 15 10.03 2.53 -1.28
CA LEU A 15 10.47 3.08 -2.57
C LEU A 15 9.62 2.51 -3.72
N SER A 16 8.92 3.38 -4.45
CA SER A 16 8.28 2.96 -5.69
C SER A 16 9.37 2.61 -6.69
N ARG A 17 9.39 1.35 -7.13
CA ARG A 17 10.08 0.97 -8.38
C ARG A 17 9.48 1.68 -9.58
N ASP A 18 10.14 1.55 -10.72
CA ASP A 18 9.56 1.88 -12.02
C ASP A 18 8.20 1.18 -12.19
N LEU A 19 7.16 1.97 -12.46
CA LEU A 19 5.78 1.51 -12.47
C LEU A 19 5.35 0.86 -13.78
N ARG A 20 6.18 0.86 -14.83
CA ARG A 20 5.81 0.28 -16.14
C ARG A 20 5.24 -1.16 -16.07
N PRO A 21 5.80 -2.11 -15.27
CA PRO A 21 5.23 -3.45 -15.16
C PRO A 21 3.81 -3.47 -14.55
N ASP A 22 3.53 -2.55 -13.63
CA ASP A 22 2.23 -2.42 -12.97
C ASP A 22 1.22 -1.68 -13.88
N GLU A 23 1.70 -0.69 -14.63
CA GLU A 23 0.93 0.08 -15.62
C GLU A 23 0.49 -0.77 -16.81
N ALA A 24 1.25 -1.79 -17.19
CA ALA A 24 0.87 -2.75 -18.25
C ALA A 24 -0.41 -3.54 -17.92
N LEU A 25 -0.77 -3.62 -16.63
CA LEU A 25 -1.98 -4.29 -16.13
C LEU A 25 -3.06 -3.28 -15.70
N SER A 26 -2.89 -2.00 -16.04
CA SER A 26 -3.75 -0.90 -15.62
C SER A 26 -4.26 -0.12 -16.83
N LEU A 27 -5.38 0.59 -16.67
CA LEU A 27 -5.83 1.55 -17.67
C LEU A 27 -5.03 2.85 -17.50
N THR A 28 -4.28 3.26 -18.52
CA THR A 28 -3.40 4.44 -18.44
C THR A 28 -3.80 5.56 -19.40
N TYR A 29 -3.65 6.79 -18.93
CA TYR A 29 -3.82 8.02 -19.71
C TYR A 29 -2.56 8.85 -19.54
N THR A 30 -1.94 9.25 -20.65
CA THR A 30 -0.66 9.98 -20.65
C THR A 30 -0.81 11.27 -21.43
N SER A 31 -0.33 12.38 -20.88
CA SER A 31 -0.29 13.66 -21.58
C SER A 31 0.72 13.66 -22.74
N ALA A 32 0.65 14.71 -23.58
CA ALA A 32 1.80 15.12 -24.37
C ALA A 32 2.98 15.52 -23.45
N PRO A 33 4.23 15.55 -23.96
CA PRO A 33 5.34 16.09 -23.20
C PRO A 33 5.06 17.54 -22.79
N LEU A 34 5.37 17.86 -21.54
CA LEU A 34 5.24 19.22 -21.05
C LEU A 34 6.24 20.14 -21.75
N GLN A 35 5.80 21.33 -22.15
CA GLN A 35 6.67 22.33 -22.77
C GLN A 35 7.38 23.21 -21.73
N ALA A 36 6.82 23.30 -20.52
CA ALA A 36 7.30 24.10 -19.41
C ALA A 36 7.14 23.28 -18.10
N PRO A 37 7.90 23.60 -17.03
CA PRO A 37 7.72 22.91 -15.76
C PRO A 37 6.31 23.13 -15.20
N LEU A 38 5.78 22.12 -14.50
CA LEU A 38 4.50 22.20 -13.80
C LEU A 38 4.69 21.87 -12.32
N ASP A 39 4.43 22.86 -11.47
CA ASP A 39 4.46 22.71 -10.02
C ASP A 39 3.10 22.31 -9.48
N VAL A 40 3.08 21.23 -8.71
CA VAL A 40 1.90 20.71 -8.01
C VAL A 40 2.18 20.73 -6.52
N LEU A 41 1.37 21.47 -5.76
CA LEU A 41 1.46 21.53 -4.30
C LEU A 41 0.07 21.42 -3.67
N GLY A 42 -0.17 20.34 -2.93
CA GLY A 42 -1.44 20.09 -2.24
C GLY A 42 -1.95 18.68 -2.49
N PHE A 43 -3.27 18.51 -2.57
CA PHE A 43 -3.93 17.22 -2.80
C PHE A 43 -4.46 17.14 -4.24
N PRO A 44 -3.76 16.44 -5.15
CA PRO A 44 -4.34 16.11 -6.46
C PRO A 44 -5.64 15.33 -6.29
N GLN A 45 -6.59 15.55 -7.19
CA GLN A 45 -7.86 14.84 -7.17
C GLN A 45 -8.14 14.23 -8.54
N VAL A 46 -8.66 13.02 -8.56
CA VAL A 46 -9.19 12.40 -9.77
C VAL A 46 -10.68 12.20 -9.60
N VAL A 47 -11.47 12.71 -10.54
CA VAL A 47 -12.91 12.48 -10.60
C VAL A 47 -13.15 11.43 -11.66
N LEU A 48 -13.61 10.25 -11.26
CA LEU A 48 -13.93 9.14 -12.16
C LEU A 48 -15.44 9.03 -12.35
N TYR A 49 -15.89 8.88 -13.60
CA TYR A 49 -17.23 8.40 -13.91
C TYR A 49 -17.12 6.93 -14.25
N MET A 50 -17.49 6.07 -13.30
CA MET A 50 -17.24 4.63 -13.41
C MET A 50 -18.44 3.79 -13.04
N GLN A 51 -18.54 2.62 -13.67
CA GLN A 51 -19.49 1.57 -13.35
C GLN A 51 -18.75 0.25 -13.10
N SER A 52 -19.35 -0.62 -12.29
CA SER A 52 -18.85 -1.95 -11.96
C SER A 52 -19.94 -2.98 -12.20
N SER A 53 -19.57 -4.21 -12.55
CA SER A 53 -20.49 -5.36 -12.54
C SER A 53 -20.68 -5.99 -11.16
N ALA A 54 -19.92 -5.55 -10.16
CA ALA A 54 -19.94 -6.07 -8.79
C ALA A 54 -20.41 -5.01 -7.77
N PRO A 55 -21.05 -5.43 -6.66
CA PRO A 55 -21.54 -4.52 -5.63
C PRO A 55 -20.43 -3.90 -4.76
N VAL A 56 -19.24 -4.49 -4.76
CA VAL A 56 -18.04 -3.98 -4.08
C VAL A 56 -16.89 -3.98 -5.07
N ALA A 57 -16.15 -2.88 -5.13
CA ALA A 57 -15.01 -2.71 -6.02
C ALA A 57 -14.07 -1.64 -5.49
N HIS A 58 -12.80 -1.74 -5.87
CA HIS A 58 -11.78 -0.75 -5.56
C HIS A 58 -11.42 0.07 -6.79
N ALA A 59 -11.08 1.34 -6.58
CA ALA A 59 -10.37 2.16 -7.55
C ALA A 59 -9.03 2.58 -6.95
N VAL A 60 -7.95 2.16 -7.59
CA VAL A 60 -6.57 2.53 -7.26
C VAL A 60 -6.09 3.45 -8.38
N VAL A 61 -5.80 4.69 -8.03
CA VAL A 61 -5.42 5.73 -8.97
C VAL A 61 -4.03 6.22 -8.64
N ARG A 62 -3.08 6.08 -9.57
CA ARG A 62 -1.74 6.66 -9.43
C ARG A 62 -1.55 7.83 -10.37
N LEU A 63 -0.93 8.87 -9.84
CA LEU A 63 -0.35 9.96 -10.61
C LEU A 63 1.15 9.69 -10.73
N THR A 64 1.66 9.64 -11.96
CA THR A 64 3.06 9.32 -12.25
C THR A 64 3.69 10.36 -13.16
N ASP A 65 4.99 10.57 -12.96
CA ASP A 65 5.87 11.32 -13.83
C ASP A 65 6.60 10.36 -14.76
N VAL A 66 6.36 10.50 -16.07
CA VAL A 66 7.01 9.68 -17.10
C VAL A 66 8.13 10.49 -17.72
N ALA A 67 9.37 10.09 -17.41
CA ALA A 67 10.57 10.70 -17.95
C ALA A 67 10.69 10.49 -19.47
N PRO A 68 11.50 11.29 -20.19
CA PRO A 68 11.79 11.07 -21.61
C PRO A 68 12.38 9.69 -21.92
N SER A 69 13.08 9.09 -20.95
CA SER A 69 13.58 7.70 -21.03
C SER A 69 12.49 6.63 -20.91
N GLY A 70 11.26 7.02 -20.57
CA GLY A 70 10.11 6.14 -20.36
C GLY A 70 9.95 5.61 -18.94
N VAL A 71 10.89 5.88 -18.02
CA VAL A 71 10.76 5.52 -16.59
C VAL A 71 9.52 6.18 -16.02
N SER A 72 8.65 5.41 -15.35
CA SER A 72 7.44 5.92 -14.70
C SER A 72 7.62 5.94 -13.19
N SER A 73 7.68 7.13 -12.61
CA SER A 73 7.90 7.38 -11.18
C SER A 73 6.62 7.82 -10.50
N GLN A 74 6.32 7.25 -9.34
CA GLN A 74 5.11 7.61 -8.59
C GLN A 74 5.22 9.01 -7.97
N VAL A 75 4.26 9.88 -8.28
CA VAL A 75 4.13 11.23 -7.69
C VAL A 75 3.10 11.24 -6.56
N SER A 76 1.95 10.61 -6.78
CA SER A 76 0.90 10.46 -5.76
C SER A 76 0.00 9.27 -6.06
N ILE A 77 -0.80 8.86 -5.09
CA ILE A 77 -1.75 7.75 -5.19
C ILE A 77 -2.99 8.02 -4.34
N GLY A 78 -4.13 7.53 -4.82
CA GLY A 78 -5.39 7.48 -4.10
C GLY A 78 -5.98 6.09 -4.25
N ILE A 79 -6.61 5.60 -3.19
CA ILE A 79 -7.27 4.30 -3.16
C ILE A 79 -8.64 4.51 -2.53
N LEU A 80 -9.67 3.96 -3.17
CA LEU A 80 -11.03 4.05 -2.64
C LEU A 80 -11.76 2.74 -2.88
N ASN A 81 -12.37 2.20 -1.81
CA ASN A 81 -13.48 1.27 -1.94
C ASN A 81 -14.72 2.07 -2.35
N LEU A 82 -15.27 1.74 -3.51
CA LEU A 82 -16.38 2.48 -4.12
C LEU A 82 -17.68 2.37 -3.33
N ALA A 83 -17.79 1.42 -2.41
CA ALA A 83 -18.88 1.41 -1.44
C ALA A 83 -18.85 2.65 -0.52
N HIS A 84 -17.66 3.24 -0.31
CA HIS A 84 -17.43 4.43 0.50
C HIS A 84 -17.43 5.74 -0.33
N ARG A 85 -17.93 5.73 -1.57
CA ARG A 85 -17.96 6.89 -2.47
C ARG A 85 -18.63 8.14 -1.88
N ASN A 86 -19.55 7.96 -0.94
CA ASN A 86 -20.29 9.02 -0.26
C ASN A 86 -19.82 9.25 1.19
N GLY A 87 -18.68 8.68 1.58
CA GLY A 87 -18.12 8.75 2.94
C GLY A 87 -17.92 7.38 3.59
N HIS A 88 -17.12 7.35 4.67
CA HIS A 88 -16.74 6.10 5.33
C HIS A 88 -17.70 5.64 6.42
N ALA A 89 -18.54 6.53 6.95
CA ALA A 89 -19.41 6.23 8.09
C ALA A 89 -20.59 5.29 7.73
N ASN A 90 -21.10 5.36 6.50
CA ASN A 90 -22.20 4.53 6.04
C ASN A 90 -21.95 4.03 4.60
N PRO A 91 -21.12 2.99 4.43
CA PRO A 91 -20.82 2.43 3.11
C PRO A 91 -22.08 1.83 2.47
N GLN A 92 -22.22 2.00 1.17
CA GLN A 92 -23.37 1.50 0.40
C GLN A 92 -22.89 0.68 -0.78
N PRO A 93 -23.49 -0.49 -1.08
CA PRO A 93 -23.10 -1.26 -2.24
C PRO A 93 -23.29 -0.45 -3.52
N LEU A 94 -22.56 -0.84 -4.56
CA LEU A 94 -22.81 -0.41 -5.92
C LEU A 94 -24.00 -1.18 -6.49
N THR A 95 -24.82 -0.49 -7.27
CA THR A 95 -25.76 -1.13 -8.19
C THR A 95 -24.99 -1.53 -9.45
N PRO A 96 -24.91 -2.83 -9.81
CA PRO A 96 -24.22 -3.26 -11.01
C PRO A 96 -24.71 -2.52 -12.27
N GLY A 97 -23.79 -2.02 -13.09
CA GLY A 97 -24.08 -1.28 -14.32
C GLY A 97 -24.47 0.19 -14.14
N GLN A 98 -24.64 0.68 -12.91
CA GLN A 98 -24.87 2.10 -12.65
C GLN A 98 -23.56 2.89 -12.74
N VAL A 99 -23.61 4.05 -13.41
CA VAL A 99 -22.48 4.99 -13.49
C VAL A 99 -22.50 5.89 -12.26
N TYR A 100 -21.37 5.95 -11.56
CA TYR A 100 -21.14 6.82 -10.42
C TYR A 100 -20.07 7.86 -10.72
N GLN A 101 -20.28 9.09 -10.28
CA GLN A 101 -19.21 10.09 -10.17
C GLN A 101 -18.50 9.88 -8.83
N VAL A 102 -17.21 9.56 -8.89
CA VAL A 102 -16.41 9.18 -7.72
C VAL A 102 -15.21 10.12 -7.62
N PRO A 103 -15.24 11.10 -6.70
CA PRO A 103 -14.08 11.90 -6.38
C PRO A 103 -13.09 11.10 -5.53
N ILE A 104 -11.86 10.97 -6.00
CA ILE A 104 -10.76 10.29 -5.29
C ILE A 104 -9.67 11.32 -5.03
N SER A 105 -9.47 11.68 -3.76
CA SER A 105 -8.31 12.48 -3.36
C SER A 105 -7.07 11.60 -3.38
N LEU A 106 -6.00 12.08 -4.02
CA LEU A 106 -4.69 11.46 -3.89
C LEU A 106 -3.98 12.02 -2.64
N LYS A 107 -2.90 11.35 -2.21
CA LYS A 107 -2.04 11.84 -1.13
C LYS A 107 -1.47 13.23 -1.47
N ALA A 108 -1.25 14.03 -0.42
CA ALA A 108 -0.59 15.32 -0.57
C ALA A 108 0.77 15.16 -1.25
N THR A 109 1.11 16.08 -2.15
CA THR A 109 2.39 16.08 -2.85
C THR A 109 2.87 17.51 -3.09
N GLY A 110 4.19 17.69 -3.01
CA GLY A 110 4.90 18.84 -3.53
C GLY A 110 5.85 18.33 -4.60
N TYR A 111 5.54 18.56 -5.87
CA TYR A 111 6.24 17.95 -7.00
C TYR A 111 6.33 18.89 -8.19
N ARG A 112 7.48 18.89 -8.87
CA ARG A 112 7.70 19.62 -10.13
C ARG A 112 7.87 18.63 -11.26
N PHE A 113 6.92 18.58 -12.19
CA PHE A 113 7.11 17.89 -13.46
C PHE A 113 7.99 18.76 -14.37
N LEU A 114 9.03 18.17 -14.95
CA LEU A 114 10.00 18.90 -15.78
C LEU A 114 9.55 18.99 -17.25
N PRO A 115 10.07 19.95 -18.04
CA PRO A 115 9.88 19.95 -19.50
C PRO A 115 10.32 18.63 -20.13
N GLY A 116 9.60 18.18 -21.16
CA GLY A 116 9.82 16.90 -21.84
C GLY A 116 9.23 15.69 -21.11
N HIS A 117 8.93 15.80 -19.82
CA HIS A 117 8.24 14.75 -19.07
C HIS A 117 6.75 14.73 -19.40
N ARG A 118 6.06 13.64 -19.02
CA ARG A 118 4.61 13.50 -19.21
C ARG A 118 3.92 13.18 -17.89
N ILE A 119 2.72 13.70 -17.74
CA ILE A 119 1.83 13.38 -16.63
C ILE A 119 1.04 12.14 -17.03
N ARG A 120 1.08 11.09 -16.20
CA ARG A 120 0.28 9.88 -16.41
C ARG A 120 -0.62 9.61 -15.22
N VAL A 121 -1.84 9.17 -15.54
CA VAL A 121 -2.78 8.60 -14.58
C VAL A 121 -2.95 7.13 -14.93
N SER A 122 -2.71 6.25 -13.96
CA SER A 122 -3.02 4.82 -14.09
C SER A 122 -4.12 4.44 -13.11
N ILE A 123 -5.07 3.63 -13.59
CA ILE A 123 -6.26 3.21 -12.84
C ILE A 123 -6.29 1.68 -12.85
N ALA A 124 -6.37 1.10 -11.65
CA ALA A 124 -6.47 -0.34 -11.42
C ALA A 124 -7.57 -0.64 -10.41
N SER A 125 -8.06 -1.88 -10.40
CA SER A 125 -9.04 -2.37 -9.41
C SER A 125 -8.41 -3.19 -8.29
N ALA A 126 -7.09 -3.38 -8.31
CA ALA A 126 -6.36 -4.13 -7.31
C ALA A 126 -4.98 -3.54 -7.05
N TYR A 127 -4.53 -3.63 -5.80
CA TYR A 127 -3.21 -3.19 -5.38
C TYR A 127 -2.65 -4.16 -4.34
N TRP A 128 -2.53 -5.42 -4.75
CA TRP A 128 -1.97 -6.47 -3.90
C TRP A 128 -0.47 -6.25 -3.66
N PRO A 129 0.04 -6.47 -2.43
CA PRO A 129 -0.67 -6.85 -1.20
C PRO A 129 -1.08 -5.69 -0.29
N VAL A 130 -1.01 -4.43 -0.75
CA VAL A 130 -1.42 -3.24 0.04
C VAL A 130 -2.88 -3.29 0.43
N ILE A 131 -3.74 -3.67 -0.52
CA ILE A 131 -5.18 -3.81 -0.26
C ILE A 131 -5.61 -5.25 -0.47
N TRP A 132 -6.46 -5.71 0.43
CA TRP A 132 -7.14 -6.98 0.26
C TRP A 132 -8.09 -6.93 -0.96
N PRO A 133 -8.17 -7.97 -1.80
CA PRO A 133 -9.04 -7.96 -2.96
C PRO A 133 -10.54 -7.91 -2.59
N SER A 134 -11.33 -7.22 -3.42
CA SER A 134 -12.78 -7.37 -3.41
C SER A 134 -13.15 -8.82 -3.71
N PRO A 135 -14.26 -9.36 -3.17
CA PRO A 135 -14.54 -10.79 -3.31
C PRO A 135 -14.96 -11.21 -4.72
N TYR A 136 -15.29 -10.26 -5.60
CA TYR A 136 -15.83 -10.54 -6.92
C TYR A 136 -14.81 -10.34 -8.04
N VAL A 137 -14.83 -11.25 -9.02
CA VAL A 137 -14.32 -10.94 -10.36
C VAL A 137 -15.28 -9.95 -10.99
N ALA A 138 -14.78 -8.78 -11.38
CA ALA A 138 -15.61 -7.67 -11.81
C ALA A 138 -15.09 -7.03 -13.10
N MET A 139 -16.03 -6.63 -13.95
CA MET A 139 -15.76 -5.76 -15.08
C MET A 139 -16.06 -4.33 -14.68
N HIS A 140 -15.09 -3.44 -14.88
CA HIS A 140 -15.24 -2.01 -14.64
C HIS A 140 -15.21 -1.26 -15.96
N LYS A 141 -16.04 -0.23 -16.09
CA LYS A 141 -16.00 0.68 -17.25
C LYS A 141 -15.79 2.11 -16.77
N LEU A 142 -14.85 2.80 -17.40
CA LEU A 142 -14.59 4.22 -17.19
C LEU A 142 -15.17 5.03 -18.34
N HIS A 143 -15.94 6.05 -18.00
CA HIS A 143 -16.59 6.94 -18.94
C HIS A 143 -15.78 8.24 -19.11
N ARG A 144 -15.77 8.78 -20.33
CA ARG A 144 -15.03 9.99 -20.69
C ARG A 144 -15.81 10.82 -21.72
N GLY A 145 -15.71 12.14 -21.64
CA GLY A 145 -16.40 13.08 -22.52
C GLY A 145 -17.88 13.28 -22.19
N GLY A 146 -18.53 14.18 -22.95
CA GLY A 146 -19.95 14.51 -22.81
C GLY A 146 -20.34 14.86 -21.37
N HIS A 147 -21.42 14.24 -20.89
CA HIS A 147 -21.94 14.41 -19.53
C HIS A 147 -21.20 13.59 -18.44
N THR A 148 -20.18 12.81 -18.82
CA THR A 148 -19.37 11.99 -17.89
C THR A 148 -17.87 12.31 -17.99
N PRO A 149 -17.45 13.55 -17.65
CA PRO A 149 -16.07 14.00 -17.84
C PRO A 149 -15.15 13.52 -16.71
N SER A 150 -14.69 12.26 -16.79
CA SER A 150 -13.59 11.79 -15.94
C SER A 150 -12.36 12.66 -16.16
N ARG A 151 -11.73 13.13 -15.08
CA ARG A 151 -10.65 14.11 -15.15
C ARG A 151 -9.70 14.06 -13.97
N LEU A 152 -8.48 14.51 -14.21
CA LEU A 152 -7.48 14.86 -13.20
C LEU A 152 -7.60 16.36 -12.88
N VAL A 153 -7.58 16.70 -11.60
CA VAL A 153 -7.52 18.07 -11.09
C VAL A 153 -6.22 18.20 -10.29
N LEU A 154 -5.35 19.09 -10.74
CA LEU A 154 -4.04 19.34 -10.11
C LEU A 154 -4.08 20.67 -9.34
N PRO A 155 -3.64 20.69 -8.08
CA PRO A 155 -3.42 21.93 -7.36
C PRO A 155 -2.10 22.56 -7.83
N THR A 156 -2.17 23.34 -8.90
CA THR A 156 -1.00 23.97 -9.51
C THR A 156 -0.61 25.26 -8.79
N LEU A 157 0.68 25.48 -8.59
CA LEU A 157 1.16 26.77 -8.13
C LEU A 157 1.16 27.79 -9.28
N PRO A 158 0.74 29.05 -9.04
CA PRO A 158 0.91 30.12 -10.01
C PRO A 158 2.40 30.36 -10.29
N THR A 159 2.79 30.46 -11.56
CA THR A 159 4.17 30.70 -12.00
C THR A 159 4.67 32.12 -11.72
N ASP A 160 3.75 33.04 -11.39
CA ASP A 160 3.98 34.47 -11.19
C ASP A 160 4.10 34.88 -9.72
N ARG A 161 3.90 33.95 -8.77
CA ARG A 161 4.08 34.25 -7.35
C ARG A 161 5.56 34.12 -6.96
N PRO A 162 6.16 35.14 -6.32
CA PRO A 162 7.46 34.97 -5.71
C PRO A 162 7.35 33.86 -4.67
N VAL A 163 8.13 32.80 -4.87
CA VAL A 163 8.33 31.79 -3.81
C VAL A 163 8.92 32.56 -2.64
N ALA A 164 8.28 32.49 -1.47
CA ALA A 164 8.83 33.08 -0.25
C ALA A 164 10.28 32.60 -0.07
N GLU A 165 11.13 33.43 0.52
CA GLU A 165 12.50 33.02 0.81
C GLU A 165 12.46 31.64 1.52
N PRO A 166 13.21 30.64 1.03
CA PRO A 166 13.23 29.33 1.66
C PRO A 166 13.50 29.51 3.15
N PRO A 167 12.68 28.93 4.04
CA PRO A 167 12.95 29.06 5.46
C PRO A 167 14.31 28.42 5.76
N THR A 168 15.07 29.04 6.65
CA THR A 168 16.30 28.43 7.16
C THR A 168 15.91 27.24 8.03
N PHE A 169 16.01 26.03 7.47
CA PHE A 169 15.80 24.81 8.23
C PHE A 169 16.96 24.60 9.20
N LYS A 170 16.67 24.16 10.44
CA LYS A 170 17.68 23.63 11.34
C LYS A 170 18.15 22.29 10.78
N THR A 171 19.24 22.31 10.01
CA THR A 171 19.86 21.12 9.44
C THR A 171 20.87 20.48 10.38
N SER A 172 21.24 21.14 11.48
CA SER A 172 22.04 20.54 12.55
C SER A 172 21.27 19.36 13.14
N PRO A 173 21.70 18.11 12.90
CA PRO A 173 21.00 16.96 13.45
C PRO A 173 20.98 17.06 14.97
N PRO A 174 19.90 16.59 15.63
CA PRO A 174 19.95 16.44 17.08
C PRO A 174 21.17 15.58 17.44
N ARG A 175 21.78 15.86 18.59
CA ARG A 175 22.77 14.93 19.15
C ARG A 175 22.02 13.65 19.51
N LEU A 176 22.03 12.69 18.60
CA LEU A 176 21.52 11.35 18.85
C LEU A 176 22.45 10.72 19.89
N ILE A 177 21.86 10.24 20.99
CA ILE A 177 22.59 9.41 21.95
C ILE A 177 22.85 8.09 21.24
N ASP A 178 24.05 7.56 21.38
CA ASP A 178 24.37 6.24 20.88
C ASP A 178 23.52 5.21 21.64
N VAL A 179 22.54 4.63 20.96
CA VAL A 179 21.57 3.68 21.51
C VAL A 179 21.92 2.28 21.04
N GLY A 180 23.14 1.86 21.38
CA GLY A 180 23.55 0.48 21.23
C GLY A 180 23.91 0.05 19.81
N GLU A 181 24.15 -1.24 19.65
CA GLU A 181 24.54 -1.85 18.37
C GLU A 181 23.34 -2.50 17.68
N TYR A 182 23.32 -2.47 16.35
CA TYR A 182 22.28 -3.08 15.52
C TYR A 182 22.87 -4.22 14.70
N LEU A 183 22.30 -5.42 14.84
CA LEU A 183 22.63 -6.58 14.02
C LEU A 183 21.43 -6.91 13.14
N TYR A 184 21.56 -6.65 11.84
CA TYR A 184 20.51 -6.91 10.87
C TYR A 184 20.60 -8.34 10.33
N GLU A 185 19.44 -8.98 10.18
CA GLU A 185 19.31 -10.16 9.36
C GLU A 185 18.99 -9.79 7.90
N PRO A 186 19.50 -10.53 6.89
CA PRO A 186 19.21 -10.23 5.50
C PRO A 186 17.69 -10.25 5.22
N PRO A 187 17.08 -9.13 4.79
CA PRO A 187 15.65 -9.09 4.53
C PRO A 187 15.31 -9.85 3.25
N VAL A 188 14.11 -10.41 3.21
CA VAL A 188 13.56 -11.04 2.00
C VAL A 188 12.39 -10.22 1.50
N TRP A 189 12.37 -9.99 0.19
CA TRP A 189 11.19 -9.54 -0.53
C TRP A 189 11.10 -10.29 -1.85
N GLN A 190 10.11 -11.16 -1.98
CA GLN A 190 9.91 -11.96 -3.18
C GLN A 190 8.48 -11.83 -3.67
N ILE A 191 8.33 -11.64 -4.97
CA ILE A 191 7.05 -11.72 -5.67
C ILE A 191 7.11 -12.95 -6.56
N ILE A 192 6.23 -13.90 -6.31
CA ILE A 192 6.15 -15.18 -7.00
C ILE A 192 4.84 -15.20 -7.77
N GLU A 193 4.92 -15.45 -9.07
CA GLU A 193 3.77 -15.54 -9.96
C GLU A 193 3.60 -16.98 -10.41
N ASP A 194 2.46 -17.57 -10.06
CA ASP A 194 2.09 -18.90 -10.52
C ASP A 194 1.15 -18.73 -11.73
N VAL A 195 1.68 -19.06 -12.92
CA VAL A 195 0.97 -18.91 -14.20
C VAL A 195 -0.19 -19.91 -14.30
N ILE A 196 -0.06 -21.11 -13.74
CA ILE A 196 -1.10 -22.14 -13.82
C ILE A 196 -2.21 -21.82 -12.84
N LYS A 197 -1.85 -21.46 -11.59
CA LYS A 197 -2.84 -21.10 -10.55
C LYS A 197 -3.38 -19.68 -10.70
N GLN A 198 -2.82 -18.87 -11.61
CA GLN A 198 -3.20 -17.48 -11.81
C GLN A 198 -3.16 -16.69 -10.49
N SER A 199 -2.05 -16.84 -9.76
CA SER A 199 -1.90 -16.28 -8.42
C SER A 199 -0.60 -15.49 -8.25
N VAL A 200 -0.61 -14.53 -7.34
CA VAL A 200 0.57 -13.76 -6.95
C VAL A 200 0.80 -13.95 -5.46
N THR A 201 1.97 -14.47 -5.09
CA THR A 201 2.42 -14.60 -3.70
C THR A 201 3.52 -13.60 -3.40
N VAL A 202 3.39 -12.86 -2.31
CA VAL A 202 4.45 -11.99 -1.78
C VAL A 202 5.00 -12.58 -0.50
N LYS A 203 6.31 -12.80 -0.44
CA LYS A 203 7.03 -13.27 0.75
C LYS A 203 7.92 -12.16 1.29
N LEU A 204 7.78 -11.87 2.57
CA LEU A 204 8.58 -10.89 3.30
C LEU A 204 9.28 -11.55 4.47
N TYR A 205 10.49 -11.11 4.74
CA TYR A 205 11.20 -11.39 5.99
C TYR A 205 11.99 -10.15 6.40
N GLY A 206 11.92 -9.80 7.67
CA GLY A 206 12.80 -8.83 8.30
C GLY A 206 13.10 -9.26 9.72
N GLY A 207 14.32 -9.01 10.18
CA GLY A 207 14.69 -9.25 11.56
C GLY A 207 15.94 -8.47 11.93
N ASP A 208 16.00 -8.04 13.18
CA ASP A 208 17.14 -7.36 13.74
C ASP A 208 17.27 -7.60 15.24
N THR A 209 18.49 -7.45 15.73
CA THR A 209 18.79 -7.39 17.16
C THR A 209 19.37 -6.02 17.51
N VAL A 210 18.76 -5.36 18.48
CA VAL A 210 19.30 -4.15 19.12
C VAL A 210 19.97 -4.55 20.44
N ILE A 211 21.24 -4.20 20.60
CA ILE A 211 22.03 -4.42 21.82
C ILE A 211 22.17 -3.08 22.54
N LEU A 212 21.36 -2.87 23.57
CA LEU A 212 21.33 -1.64 24.36
C LEU A 212 22.44 -1.63 25.44
N PRO A 213 22.72 -0.46 26.05
CA PRO A 213 23.61 -0.36 27.20
C PRO A 213 23.27 -1.36 28.31
N HIS A 214 24.28 -1.79 29.07
CA HIS A 214 24.16 -2.78 30.15
C HIS A 214 23.77 -4.20 29.69
N GLY A 215 23.93 -4.51 28.40
CA GLY A 215 23.80 -5.87 27.87
C GLY A 215 22.36 -6.33 27.62
N VAL A 216 21.40 -5.40 27.61
CA VAL A 216 20.01 -5.69 27.23
C VAL A 216 19.95 -5.94 25.73
N THR A 217 19.38 -7.06 25.30
CA THR A 217 19.21 -7.36 23.88
C THR A 217 17.73 -7.48 23.53
N LEU A 218 17.30 -6.78 22.48
CA LEU A 218 15.98 -6.90 21.89
C LEU A 218 16.11 -7.45 20.48
N PHE A 219 15.68 -8.69 20.27
CA PHE A 219 15.50 -9.25 18.94
C PHE A 219 14.04 -9.09 18.52
N ASN A 220 13.82 -8.75 17.26
CA ASN A 220 12.52 -8.83 16.62
C ASN A 220 12.65 -9.42 15.22
N SER A 221 11.67 -10.21 14.80
CA SER A 221 11.54 -10.60 13.40
C SER A 221 10.08 -10.74 12.98
N GLU A 222 9.83 -10.53 11.69
CA GLU A 222 8.56 -10.72 11.04
C GLU A 222 8.76 -11.50 9.73
N LYS A 223 7.98 -12.55 9.56
CA LYS A 223 7.84 -13.30 8.33
C LYS A 223 6.40 -13.19 7.84
N LEU A 224 6.21 -12.86 6.57
CA LEU A 224 4.89 -12.72 5.95
C LEU A 224 4.84 -13.49 4.63
N GLU A 225 3.78 -14.26 4.40
CA GLU A 225 3.49 -14.88 3.11
C GLU A 225 2.03 -14.61 2.74
N MET A 226 1.80 -13.91 1.64
CA MET A 226 0.46 -13.48 1.22
C MET A 226 0.20 -13.92 -0.21
N THR A 227 -0.90 -14.63 -0.47
CA THR A 227 -1.33 -15.03 -1.82
C THR A 227 -2.69 -14.43 -2.19
N ALA A 228 -2.81 -13.90 -3.40
CA ALA A 228 -4.08 -13.54 -4.03
C ALA A 228 -4.22 -14.17 -5.42
N TYR A 229 -5.46 -14.35 -5.87
CA TYR A 229 -5.81 -15.06 -7.10
C TYR A 229 -6.58 -14.17 -8.05
N HIS A 230 -6.25 -14.20 -9.35
CA HIS A 230 -6.89 -13.35 -10.35
C HIS A 230 -8.35 -13.72 -10.62
N GLN A 231 -8.66 -15.03 -10.69
CA GLN A 231 -10.00 -15.54 -11.01
C GLN A 231 -10.82 -15.91 -9.76
N GLN A 232 -10.21 -15.86 -8.58
CA GLN A 232 -10.81 -16.24 -7.30
C GLN A 232 -10.43 -15.23 -6.20
N PRO A 233 -10.69 -13.92 -6.39
CA PRO A 233 -10.18 -12.88 -5.50
C PRO A 233 -10.79 -12.94 -4.09
N ALA A 234 -11.95 -13.59 -3.93
CA ALA A 234 -12.56 -13.91 -2.64
C ALA A 234 -11.65 -14.72 -1.70
N TYR A 235 -10.71 -15.51 -2.23
CA TYR A 235 -9.95 -16.51 -1.47
C TYR A 235 -8.48 -16.11 -1.24
N ALA A 236 -8.20 -14.81 -1.17
CA ALA A 236 -6.88 -14.33 -0.76
C ALA A 236 -6.55 -14.83 0.66
N ARG A 237 -5.26 -15.00 0.94
CA ARG A 237 -4.73 -15.51 2.21
C ARG A 237 -3.42 -14.83 2.60
N MET A 238 -3.16 -14.83 3.89
CA MET A 238 -1.95 -14.34 4.55
C MET A 238 -1.58 -15.31 5.66
N TYR A 239 -0.29 -15.56 5.80
CA TYR A 239 0.33 -16.16 6.98
C TYR A 239 1.38 -15.20 7.51
N ASN A 240 1.44 -15.00 8.82
CA ASN A 240 2.49 -14.25 9.47
C ASN A 240 3.08 -15.01 10.65
N GLU A 241 4.36 -14.75 10.92
CA GLU A 241 5.04 -15.15 12.15
C GLU A 241 5.84 -13.95 12.65
N VAL A 242 5.65 -13.58 13.90
CA VAL A 242 6.38 -12.51 14.57
C VAL A 242 7.04 -13.08 15.81
N ILE A 243 8.33 -12.80 15.99
CA ILE A 243 9.09 -13.24 17.15
C ILE A 243 9.70 -12.00 17.80
N TYR A 244 9.50 -11.85 19.10
CA TYR A 244 10.25 -10.92 19.94
C TYR A 244 11.04 -11.70 20.97
N LYS A 245 12.31 -11.37 21.17
CA LYS A 245 13.10 -11.87 22.30
C LYS A 245 13.72 -10.72 23.05
N LEU A 246 13.39 -10.60 24.32
CA LEU A 246 14.02 -9.66 25.24
C LEU A 246 14.92 -10.44 26.18
N ARG A 247 16.21 -10.11 26.20
CA ARG A 247 17.14 -10.56 27.25
C ARG A 247 17.51 -9.39 28.13
N ASN A 248 17.25 -9.54 29.42
CA ASN A 248 17.60 -8.54 30.43
C ASN A 248 17.83 -9.21 31.79
N HIS A 249 18.85 -8.78 32.53
CA HIS A 249 19.17 -9.26 33.88
C HIS A 249 19.23 -10.79 34.04
N GLY A 250 19.73 -11.50 33.03
CA GLY A 250 19.83 -12.97 33.04
C GLY A 250 18.52 -13.70 32.73
N TYR A 251 17.44 -12.99 32.44
CA TYR A 251 16.18 -13.55 31.96
C TYR A 251 16.05 -13.38 30.44
N GLU A 252 15.43 -14.36 29.80
CA GLU A 252 14.98 -14.29 28.41
C GLU A 252 13.46 -14.45 28.36
N THR A 253 12.79 -13.47 27.76
CA THR A 253 11.38 -13.58 27.39
C THR A 253 11.29 -13.69 25.88
N GLU A 254 10.80 -14.82 25.38
CA GLU A 254 10.48 -15.02 23.97
C GLU A 254 8.97 -14.96 23.78
N ILE A 255 8.50 -14.09 22.91
CA ILE A 255 7.12 -14.00 22.45
C ILE A 255 7.11 -14.44 20.99
N ARG A 256 6.39 -15.51 20.68
CA ARG A 256 6.11 -15.95 19.32
C ARG A 256 4.62 -15.81 19.04
N ALA A 257 4.28 -15.08 17.99
CA ALA A 257 2.92 -15.00 17.48
C ALA A 257 2.89 -15.54 16.06
N THR A 258 2.04 -16.53 15.79
CA THR A 258 1.71 -16.95 14.43
C THR A 258 0.28 -16.53 14.12
N GLY A 259 0.03 -16.16 12.88
CA GLY A 259 -1.30 -15.79 12.43
C GLY A 259 -1.57 -16.25 11.01
N SER A 260 -2.82 -16.55 10.74
CA SER A 260 -3.32 -16.75 9.39
C SER A 260 -4.62 -16.01 9.18
N ILE A 261 -4.74 -15.38 8.02
CA ILE A 261 -5.98 -14.77 7.56
C ILE A 261 -6.28 -15.39 6.22
N HIS A 262 -7.49 -15.91 6.04
CA HIS A 262 -7.99 -16.22 4.71
C HIS A 262 -9.38 -15.63 4.56
N SER A 263 -9.77 -15.34 3.33
CA SER A 263 -11.06 -14.75 3.05
C SER A 263 -11.93 -15.68 2.21
N THR A 264 -13.23 -15.44 2.25
CA THR A 264 -14.25 -16.04 1.38
C THR A 264 -15.06 -14.91 0.73
N VAL A 265 -16.17 -15.23 0.06
CA VAL A 265 -17.09 -14.21 -0.47
C VAL A 265 -17.75 -13.41 0.65
N ASP A 266 -17.95 -14.02 1.82
CA ASP A 266 -18.80 -13.48 2.87
C ASP A 266 -18.04 -13.04 4.12
N ALA A 267 -16.81 -13.52 4.34
CA ALA A 267 -16.08 -13.27 5.58
C ALA A 267 -14.54 -13.31 5.43
N PHE A 268 -13.86 -12.80 6.45
CA PHE A 268 -12.48 -13.06 6.79
C PHE A 268 -12.43 -14.04 7.96
N HIS A 269 -11.57 -15.03 7.87
CA HIS A 269 -11.32 -16.00 8.93
C HIS A 269 -9.89 -15.79 9.44
N ILE A 270 -9.78 -15.56 10.74
CA ILE A 270 -8.55 -15.17 11.41
C ILE A 270 -8.24 -16.21 12.47
N ASP A 271 -7.04 -16.79 12.41
CA ASP A 271 -6.47 -17.66 13.43
C ASP A 271 -5.16 -17.04 13.91
N ILE A 272 -5.04 -16.78 15.21
CA ILE A 272 -3.84 -16.24 15.84
C ILE A 272 -3.47 -17.13 17.01
N GLN A 273 -2.19 -17.48 17.12
CA GLN A 273 -1.62 -18.17 18.27
C GLN A 273 -0.49 -17.34 18.85
N LEU A 274 -0.55 -17.09 20.15
CA LEU A 274 0.48 -16.40 20.93
C LEU A 274 1.07 -17.39 21.94
N LEU A 275 2.39 -17.52 21.92
CA LEU A 275 3.14 -18.34 22.85
C LEU A 275 4.25 -17.50 23.48
N VAL A 276 4.31 -17.50 24.81
CA VAL A 276 5.34 -16.80 25.58
C VAL A 276 6.15 -17.83 26.34
N HIS A 277 7.47 -17.79 26.16
CA HIS A 277 8.43 -18.55 26.95
C HIS A 277 9.21 -17.60 27.87
N LEU A 278 9.42 -18.05 29.11
CA LEU A 278 10.32 -17.42 30.07
C LEU A 278 11.48 -18.40 30.34
N ASN A 279 12.70 -18.00 29.99
CA ASN A 279 13.91 -18.81 30.11
C ASN A 279 13.76 -20.19 29.44
N GLY A 280 13.19 -20.22 28.24
CA GLY A 280 12.91 -21.45 27.47
C GLY A 280 11.73 -22.28 27.96
N ASN A 281 11.15 -21.98 29.13
CA ASN A 281 9.98 -22.67 29.65
C ASN A 281 8.70 -21.96 29.21
N ARG A 282 7.68 -22.74 28.85
CA ARG A 282 6.38 -22.20 28.45
C ARG A 282 5.74 -21.48 29.64
N PHE A 283 5.49 -20.18 29.47
CA PHE A 283 4.95 -19.29 30.51
C PHE A 283 3.48 -18.96 30.26
N PHE A 284 3.11 -18.67 29.01
CA PHE A 284 1.74 -18.30 28.65
C PHE A 284 1.42 -18.75 27.23
N GLU A 285 0.16 -19.11 26.98
CA GLU A 285 -0.36 -19.28 25.62
C GLU A 285 -1.75 -18.68 25.50
N LYS A 286 -2.09 -18.25 24.30
CA LYS A 286 -3.46 -17.87 23.94
C LYS A 286 -3.69 -18.04 22.45
N SER A 287 -4.89 -18.49 22.09
CA SER A 287 -5.33 -18.53 20.71
C SER A 287 -6.62 -17.74 20.51
N TRP A 288 -6.80 -17.24 19.29
CA TRP A 288 -8.00 -16.58 18.83
C TRP A 288 -8.40 -17.18 17.50
N LEU A 289 -9.67 -17.56 17.39
CA LEU A 289 -10.28 -17.97 16.15
C LEU A 289 -11.53 -17.13 15.95
N GLU A 290 -11.53 -16.30 14.91
CA GLU A 290 -12.61 -15.36 14.64
C GLU A 290 -13.01 -15.39 13.16
N SER A 291 -14.29 -15.19 12.90
CA SER A 291 -14.81 -14.97 11.56
C SER A 291 -15.52 -13.62 11.51
N ILE A 292 -15.03 -12.72 10.67
CA ILE A 292 -15.52 -11.35 10.54
C ILE A 292 -16.23 -11.22 9.18
N PRO A 293 -17.54 -10.90 9.14
CA PRO A 293 -18.25 -10.71 7.88
C PRO A 293 -17.62 -9.60 7.01
N ARG A 294 -17.63 -9.78 5.69
CA ARG A 294 -17.26 -8.76 4.71
C ARG A 294 -18.36 -7.69 4.66
N GLN A 295 -18.26 -6.70 5.53
CA GLN A 295 -19.17 -5.55 5.59
C GLN A 295 -18.86 -4.55 4.46
N LEU A 296 -19.07 -4.99 3.20
CA LEU A 296 -18.69 -4.27 1.98
C LEU A 296 -17.18 -4.05 1.79
N LEU A 297 -16.36 -4.92 2.40
CA LEU A 297 -14.89 -4.97 2.29
C LEU A 297 -14.41 -6.02 1.27
#